data_AF-A0A154I8M7-F1
#
_entry.id   AF-A0A154I8M7-F1
#
_cell.length_a   1.000
_cell.length_b   1.000
_cell.length_c   1.000
_cell.angle_alpha   90.00
_cell.angle_beta   90.00
_cell.angle_gamma   90.00
#
_symmetry.space_group_name_H-M   'P 1'
#
loop_
_entity.id
_entity.type
_entity.pdbx_description
1 polymer ?
#
loop_
_entity_poly.entity_id
_entity_poly.type
_entity_poly.pdbx_seq_one_letter_code
_entity_poly.pdbx_strand_id
1 'polypeptide(L)'
;MHARKDSLPASILASIRSRKKRLDAAYTEARPRSAGTLIASYNVHKCIGTDRRFDPERTSRVIHEIGADVIALQEADTRFGERTGILDLGRLERETGLIAVPVAGMAKAHGWHGNVVLFKKGLVHDVHQVKLPGLEPRGALVAEIELEKGGVLRIIAAHFGLLRHSRAQQARMLVELINDRHEMPTILLGDLNEWRLGDRSSLNTFQSAFGPLPPAVPSFPAGLPLLALDRIIANRKGIISEVEAHDTPLARIASDHLPIKALIDLEPVAG
;
A
#
# COMPACT_ATOMS: atom_id res chain seq x y z
N MET A 1 23.68 -17.63 -15.33
CA MET A 1 23.81 -16.17 -15.20
C MET A 1 23.57 -15.80 -13.74
N HIS A 2 24.60 -15.39 -13.00
CA HIS A 2 24.46 -15.03 -11.58
C HIS A 2 23.81 -13.65 -11.46
N ALA A 3 22.60 -13.59 -10.89
CA ALA A 3 22.00 -12.34 -10.44
C ALA A 3 22.94 -11.67 -9.43
N ARG A 4 23.33 -10.42 -9.68
CA ARG A 4 24.14 -9.63 -8.74
C ARG A 4 23.37 -9.57 -7.41
N LYS A 5 23.99 -10.03 -6.33
CA LYS A 5 23.43 -9.91 -4.98
C LYS A 5 23.40 -8.43 -4.62
N ASP A 6 22.21 -7.85 -4.53
CA ASP A 6 22.03 -6.50 -3.99
C ASP A 6 22.56 -6.46 -2.55
N SER A 7 23.63 -5.69 -2.34
CA SER A 7 24.29 -5.52 -1.04
C SER A 7 23.87 -4.19 -0.40
N LEU A 8 23.88 -4.13 0.93
CA LEU A 8 23.58 -2.91 1.70
C LEU A 8 24.36 -1.67 1.23
N PRO A 9 25.67 -1.75 0.89
CA PRO A 9 26.39 -0.60 0.32
C PRO A 9 25.83 -0.15 -1.04
N ALA A 10 25.39 -1.09 -1.89
CA ALA A 10 24.81 -0.78 -3.19
C ALA A 10 23.43 -0.12 -3.06
N SER A 11 22.61 -0.55 -2.09
CA SER A 11 21.29 0.06 -1.82
C SER A 11 21.42 1.47 -1.24
N ILE A 12 22.44 1.73 -0.40
CA ILE A 12 22.76 3.09 0.09
C ILE A 12 23.15 4.01 -1.07
N LEU A 13 24.04 3.56 -1.95
CA LEU A 13 24.44 4.35 -3.13
C LEU A 13 23.27 4.60 -4.09
N ALA A 14 22.40 3.61 -4.29
CA ALA A 14 21.19 3.76 -5.09
C ALA A 14 20.20 4.74 -4.45
N SER A 15 20.03 4.71 -3.12
CA SER A 15 19.20 5.65 -2.38
C SER A 15 19.71 7.10 -2.51
N ILE A 16 21.02 7.32 -2.38
CA ILE A 16 21.63 8.65 -2.57
C ILE A 16 21.50 9.14 -4.03
N ARG A 17 21.76 8.27 -5.02
CA ARG A 17 21.62 8.63 -6.45
C ARG A 17 20.18 8.97 -6.82
N SER A 18 19.23 8.16 -6.34
CA SER A 18 17.81 8.39 -6.58
C SER A 18 17.32 9.67 -5.88
N ARG A 19 17.85 10.02 -4.70
CA ARG A 19 17.61 11.31 -4.04
C ARG A 19 18.00 12.49 -4.92
N LYS A 20 19.20 12.46 -5.53
CA LYS A 20 19.68 13.56 -6.40
C LYS A 20 18.78 13.71 -7.64
N LYS A 21 18.52 12.61 -8.35
CA LYS A 21 17.64 12.60 -9.53
C LYS A 21 16.21 13.07 -9.24
N ARG A 22 15.69 12.81 -8.05
CA ARG A 22 14.32 13.21 -7.62
C ARG A 22 14.22 14.66 -7.17
N LEU A 23 15.26 15.20 -6.50
CA LEU A 23 15.34 16.64 -6.24
C LEU A 23 15.30 17.42 -7.55
N ASP A 24 16.03 16.96 -8.57
CA ASP A 24 16.02 17.59 -9.90
C ASP A 24 14.65 17.49 -10.58
N ALA A 25 13.90 16.40 -10.37
CA ALA A 25 12.56 16.19 -10.93
C ALA A 25 11.46 17.02 -10.24
N ALA A 26 11.58 17.27 -8.93
CA ALA A 26 10.64 18.11 -8.17
C ALA A 26 10.66 19.59 -8.61
N TYR A 27 11.72 20.03 -9.28
CA TYR A 27 11.83 21.36 -9.89
C TYR A 27 11.23 21.44 -11.31
N THR A 28 10.73 20.33 -11.88
CA THR A 28 10.07 20.32 -13.19
C THR A 28 8.55 20.28 -13.01
N GLU A 29 7.84 21.20 -13.65
CA GLU A 29 6.38 21.38 -13.59
C GLU A 29 5.56 20.08 -13.63
N ALA A 30 4.41 20.10 -12.94
CA ALA A 30 3.44 19.03 -12.85
C ALA A 30 3.08 18.47 -14.24
N ARG A 31 3.63 17.31 -14.57
CA ARG A 31 3.26 16.59 -15.80
C ARG A 31 1.76 16.28 -15.75
N PRO A 32 1.01 16.49 -16.86
CA PRO A 32 -0.37 16.08 -16.95
C PRO A 32 -0.47 14.59 -16.62
N ARG A 33 -1.46 14.25 -15.79
CA ARG A 33 -1.64 12.89 -15.28
C ARG A 33 -1.83 11.94 -16.47
N SER A 34 -0.94 10.96 -16.62
CA SER A 34 -1.12 9.90 -17.62
C SER A 34 -2.47 9.21 -17.42
N ALA A 35 -3.10 8.80 -18.52
CA ALA A 35 -4.34 8.03 -18.48
C ALA A 35 -4.16 6.80 -17.57
N GLY A 36 -5.10 6.60 -16.63
CA GLY A 36 -5.10 5.48 -15.69
C GLY A 36 -5.72 5.80 -14.33
N THR A 37 -6.02 4.77 -13.55
CA THR A 37 -6.42 4.89 -12.14
C THR A 37 -5.16 4.80 -11.28
N LEU A 38 -4.94 5.76 -10.37
CA LEU A 38 -3.76 5.78 -9.51
C LEU A 38 -4.09 5.07 -8.19
N ILE A 39 -3.35 4.01 -7.87
CA ILE A 39 -3.45 3.32 -6.59
C ILE A 39 -2.25 3.62 -5.70
N ALA A 40 -2.44 3.62 -4.39
CA ALA A 40 -1.36 3.85 -3.45
C ALA A 40 -1.49 3.01 -2.16
N SER A 41 -0.36 2.76 -1.50
CA SER A 41 -0.30 2.23 -0.14
C SER A 41 0.50 3.17 0.76
N TYR A 42 0.04 3.37 1.99
CA TYR A 42 0.74 4.22 2.95
C TYR A 42 0.54 3.76 4.40
N ASN A 43 1.62 3.29 5.04
CA ASN A 43 1.65 3.16 6.49
C ASN A 43 1.77 4.55 7.13
N VAL A 44 0.70 5.03 7.75
CA VAL A 44 0.63 6.40 8.29
C VAL A 44 1.29 6.53 9.67
N HIS A 45 1.82 5.45 10.24
CA HIS A 45 2.47 5.42 11.55
C HIS A 45 1.63 6.10 12.64
N LYS A 46 0.32 5.84 12.65
CA LYS A 46 -0.65 6.48 13.56
C LYS A 46 -0.62 8.01 13.51
N CYS A 47 -0.30 8.58 12.35
CA CYS A 47 -0.10 10.01 12.14
C CYS A 47 1.01 10.61 13.01
N ILE A 48 1.95 9.80 13.48
CA ILE A 48 3.13 10.26 14.22
C ILE A 48 4.28 10.39 13.22
N GLY A 49 4.84 11.59 13.11
CA GLY A 49 5.95 11.84 12.21
C GLY A 49 7.30 11.36 12.74
N THR A 50 8.33 11.47 11.91
CA THR A 50 9.72 11.23 12.31
C THR A 50 10.21 12.26 13.35
N ASP A 51 9.50 13.39 13.48
CA ASP A 51 9.63 14.37 14.55
C ASP A 51 8.92 13.98 15.86
N ARG A 52 8.31 12.79 15.90
CA ARG A 52 7.55 12.22 17.03
C ARG A 52 6.28 12.99 17.40
N ARG A 53 5.79 13.88 16.52
CA ARG A 53 4.55 14.63 16.74
C ARG A 53 3.38 13.92 16.10
N PHE A 54 2.29 13.77 16.84
CA PHE A 54 1.00 13.34 16.31
C PHE A 54 0.35 14.51 15.55
N ASP A 55 0.20 14.36 14.23
CA ASP A 55 -0.37 15.38 13.34
C ASP A 55 -1.16 14.71 12.20
N PRO A 56 -2.45 14.40 12.42
CA PRO A 56 -3.34 13.83 11.39
C PRO A 56 -3.55 14.75 10.18
N GLU A 57 -3.45 16.06 10.35
CA GLU A 57 -3.58 17.00 9.23
C GLU A 57 -2.37 16.90 8.30
N ARG A 58 -1.17 16.73 8.84
CA ARG A 58 0.04 16.45 8.05
C ARG A 58 -0.10 15.17 7.24
N THR A 59 -0.60 14.10 7.84
CA THR A 59 -0.90 12.86 7.10
C THR A 59 -1.94 13.12 6.01
N SER A 60 -3.00 13.87 6.30
CA SER A 60 -4.04 14.21 5.32
C SER A 60 -3.50 15.01 4.14
N ARG A 61 -2.56 15.95 4.39
CA ARG A 61 -1.84 16.68 3.33
C ARG A 61 -0.99 15.76 2.45
N VAL A 62 -0.34 14.74 3.01
CA VAL A 62 0.37 13.72 2.20
C VAL A 62 -0.61 12.90 1.38
N ILE A 63 -1.74 12.47 1.96
CA ILE A 63 -2.79 11.75 1.21
C ILE A 63 -3.30 12.57 0.03
N HIS A 64 -3.50 13.87 0.24
CA HIS A 64 -3.85 14.82 -0.83
C HIS A 64 -2.74 14.94 -1.88
N GLU A 65 -1.49 15.10 -1.46
CA GLU A 65 -0.29 15.21 -2.34
C GLU A 65 -0.10 13.99 -3.25
N ILE A 66 -0.40 12.79 -2.76
CA ILE A 66 -0.32 11.55 -3.56
C ILE A 66 -1.28 11.60 -4.76
N GLY A 67 -2.47 12.17 -4.57
CA GLY A 67 -3.48 12.29 -5.61
C GLY A 67 -4.12 10.96 -6.06
N ALA A 68 -4.02 9.90 -5.24
CA ALA A 68 -4.54 8.57 -5.55
C ALA A 68 -6.07 8.56 -5.75
N ASP A 69 -6.56 7.63 -6.54
CA ASP A 69 -8.00 7.33 -6.65
C ASP A 69 -8.40 6.18 -5.76
N VAL A 70 -7.48 5.27 -5.45
CA VAL A 70 -7.65 4.23 -4.44
C VAL A 70 -6.40 4.22 -3.56
N ILE A 71 -6.55 4.29 -2.25
CA ILE A 71 -5.42 4.25 -1.32
C ILE A 71 -5.71 3.31 -0.15
N ALA A 72 -4.76 2.41 0.11
CA ALA A 72 -4.74 1.56 1.29
C ALA A 72 -3.85 2.20 2.37
N LEU A 73 -4.43 2.53 3.51
CA LEU A 73 -3.72 3.06 4.68
C LEU A 73 -3.50 1.95 5.70
N GLN A 74 -2.31 1.92 6.32
CA GLN A 74 -2.00 1.05 7.46
C GLN A 74 -1.69 1.88 8.71
N GLU A 75 -2.02 1.33 9.88
CA GLU A 75 -1.93 2.05 11.17
C GLU A 75 -2.80 3.32 11.25
N ALA A 76 -3.93 3.34 10.54
CA ALA A 76 -4.86 4.47 10.52
C ALA A 76 -5.88 4.48 11.69
N ASP A 77 -5.66 3.62 12.69
CA ASP A 77 -6.45 3.54 13.92
C ASP A 77 -5.53 3.47 15.14
N THR A 78 -6.04 3.86 16.31
CA THR A 78 -5.35 3.64 17.59
C THR A 78 -5.15 2.14 17.85
N ARG A 79 -4.02 1.77 18.47
CA ARG A 79 -3.66 0.36 18.75
C ARG A 79 -3.97 -0.09 20.18
N PHE A 80 -4.16 0.84 21.11
CA PHE A 80 -4.40 0.55 22.54
C PHE A 80 -5.81 0.96 22.94
N GLY A 81 -6.48 0.11 23.71
CA GLY A 81 -7.88 0.32 24.09
C GLY A 81 -8.86 -0.01 22.95
N GLU A 82 -10.02 0.64 22.96
CA GLU A 82 -10.94 0.60 21.82
C GLU A 82 -10.30 1.28 20.61
N ARG A 83 -10.27 0.59 19.47
CA ARG A 83 -9.73 1.17 18.23
C ARG A 83 -10.61 2.33 17.79
N THR A 84 -9.99 3.50 17.67
CA THR A 84 -10.61 4.72 17.18
C THR A 84 -9.87 5.21 15.95
N GLY A 85 -10.61 5.63 14.94
CA GLY A 85 -10.05 6.26 13.76
C GLY A 85 -9.35 7.57 14.11
N ILE A 86 -8.19 7.82 13.47
CA ILE A 86 -7.32 8.97 13.82
C ILE A 86 -7.35 10.12 12.80
N LEU A 87 -7.96 9.89 11.63
CA LEU A 87 -8.10 10.85 10.54
C LEU A 87 -9.50 11.48 10.52
N ASP A 88 -9.63 12.73 10.06
CA ASP A 88 -10.95 13.28 9.75
C ASP A 88 -11.38 12.82 8.35
N LEU A 89 -12.12 11.71 8.28
CA LEU A 89 -12.58 11.14 7.01
C LEU A 89 -13.51 12.09 6.25
N GLY A 90 -14.35 12.86 6.94
CA GLY A 90 -15.26 13.81 6.29
C GLY A 90 -14.50 14.97 5.67
N ARG A 91 -13.42 15.43 6.30
CA ARG A 91 -12.51 16.42 5.68
C ARG A 91 -11.73 15.84 4.52
N LEU A 92 -11.20 14.62 4.64
CA LEU A 92 -10.53 13.93 3.54
C LEU A 92 -11.45 13.80 2.33
N GLU A 93 -12.71 13.41 2.52
CA GLU A 93 -13.71 13.37 1.47
C GLU A 93 -13.89 14.73 0.79
N ARG A 94 -14.07 15.81 1.56
CA ARG A 94 -14.23 17.16 1.00
C ARG A 94 -13.00 17.65 0.23
N GLU A 95 -11.79 17.36 0.72
CA GLU A 95 -10.54 17.86 0.14
C GLU A 95 -10.01 17.01 -1.01
N THR A 96 -10.33 15.71 -1.05
CA THR A 96 -9.74 14.76 -2.01
C THR A 96 -10.78 13.97 -2.80
N GLY A 97 -12.03 13.94 -2.36
CA GLY A 97 -13.07 13.04 -2.85
C GLY A 97 -12.95 11.60 -2.34
N LEU A 98 -11.93 11.27 -1.56
CA LEU A 98 -11.72 9.92 -1.03
C LEU A 98 -12.74 9.58 0.06
N ILE A 99 -13.51 8.53 -0.15
CA ILE A 99 -14.43 7.95 0.83
C ILE A 99 -13.93 6.58 1.29
N ALA A 100 -14.21 6.22 2.54
CA ALA A 100 -13.80 4.93 3.08
C ALA A 100 -14.70 3.80 2.58
N VAL A 101 -14.09 2.65 2.27
CA VAL A 101 -14.83 1.40 2.10
C VAL A 101 -15.54 1.07 3.42
N PRO A 102 -16.86 0.82 3.41
CA PRO A 102 -17.60 0.55 4.63
C PRO A 102 -17.20 -0.79 5.25
N VAL A 103 -16.94 -0.79 6.55
CA VAL A 103 -16.52 -1.99 7.30
C VAL A 103 -17.55 -2.30 8.39
N ALA A 104 -18.03 -3.54 8.45
CA ALA A 104 -19.05 -3.95 9.41
C ALA A 104 -18.51 -4.05 10.85
N GLY A 105 -19.37 -3.73 11.82
CA GLY A 105 -19.14 -3.97 13.25
C GLY A 105 -18.10 -3.06 13.93
N MET A 106 -17.54 -2.07 13.23
CA MET A 106 -16.47 -1.20 13.74
C MET A 106 -16.95 0.25 13.92
N ALA A 107 -17.79 0.51 14.92
CA ALA A 107 -18.44 1.83 15.08
C ALA A 107 -17.48 3.01 15.32
N LYS A 108 -16.27 2.77 15.84
CA LYS A 108 -15.30 3.82 16.19
C LYS A 108 -14.01 3.79 15.37
N ALA A 109 -13.68 2.68 14.73
CA ALA A 109 -12.48 2.53 13.92
C ALA A 109 -12.78 2.89 12.46
N HIS A 110 -11.80 3.41 11.73
CA HIS A 110 -11.99 3.69 10.29
C HIS A 110 -11.92 2.43 9.44
N GLY A 111 -11.35 1.34 9.95
CA GLY A 111 -11.18 0.13 9.17
C GLY A 111 -10.95 -1.13 9.99
N TRP A 112 -10.25 -2.09 9.40
CA TRP A 112 -10.08 -3.42 9.95
C TRP A 112 -8.64 -3.69 10.33
N HIS A 113 -8.41 -3.91 11.63
CA HIS A 113 -7.07 -4.07 12.20
C HIS A 113 -6.09 -2.95 11.83
N GLY A 114 -6.58 -1.72 11.59
CA GLY A 114 -5.77 -0.55 11.24
C GLY A 114 -5.53 -0.42 9.74
N ASN A 115 -6.13 -1.28 8.92
CA ASN A 115 -6.18 -1.13 7.47
C ASN A 115 -7.44 -0.37 7.09
N VAL A 116 -7.29 0.70 6.31
CA VAL A 116 -8.39 1.47 5.74
C VAL A 116 -8.18 1.50 4.22
N VAL A 117 -9.22 1.21 3.45
CA VAL A 117 -9.21 1.45 2.00
C VAL A 117 -10.08 2.68 1.75
N LEU A 118 -9.50 3.69 1.11
CA LEU A 118 -10.23 4.85 0.63
C LEU A 118 -10.25 4.82 -0.90
N PHE A 119 -11.35 5.27 -1.51
CA PHE A 119 -11.50 5.37 -2.95
C PHE A 119 -12.28 6.63 -3.31
N LYS A 120 -11.97 7.26 -4.46
CA LYS A 120 -12.60 8.53 -4.85
C LYS A 120 -14.00 8.32 -5.44
N LYS A 121 -14.11 7.39 -6.37
CA LYS A 121 -15.33 7.19 -7.17
C LYS A 121 -15.41 5.75 -7.64
N GLY A 122 -16.61 5.19 -7.57
CA GLY A 122 -16.86 3.80 -7.89
C GLY A 122 -18.01 3.21 -7.08
N LEU A 123 -18.23 1.92 -7.25
CA LEU A 123 -19.19 1.14 -6.46
C LEU A 123 -18.46 0.02 -5.72
N VAL A 124 -18.75 -0.12 -4.42
CA VAL A 124 -18.26 -1.25 -3.62
C VAL A 124 -19.27 -2.39 -3.75
N HIS A 125 -18.85 -3.49 -4.34
CA HIS A 125 -19.68 -4.68 -4.55
C HIS A 125 -19.64 -5.64 -3.36
N ASP A 126 -18.46 -5.80 -2.78
CA ASP A 126 -18.22 -6.77 -1.72
C ASP A 126 -17.11 -6.29 -0.78
N VAL A 127 -17.26 -6.57 0.52
CA VAL A 127 -16.26 -6.22 1.55
C VAL A 127 -16.11 -7.36 2.54
N HIS A 128 -14.88 -7.84 2.71
CA HIS A 128 -14.54 -8.92 3.61
C HIS A 128 -13.39 -8.56 4.55
N GLN A 129 -13.64 -8.73 5.84
CA GLN A 129 -12.67 -8.55 6.92
C GLN A 129 -11.98 -9.88 7.21
N VAL A 130 -10.65 -9.92 7.03
CA VAL A 130 -9.86 -11.15 7.24
C VAL A 130 -8.97 -10.97 8.46
N LYS A 131 -9.14 -11.82 9.47
CA LYS A 131 -8.22 -11.88 10.61
C LYS A 131 -7.00 -12.71 10.23
N LEU A 132 -5.82 -12.10 10.26
CA LEU A 132 -4.59 -12.75 9.87
C LEU A 132 -3.93 -13.46 11.07
N PRO A 133 -3.33 -14.66 10.88
CA PRO A 133 -2.73 -15.44 11.96
C PRO A 133 -1.44 -14.80 12.45
N GLY A 134 -1.12 -14.96 13.72
CA GLY A 134 0.11 -14.46 14.33
C GLY A 134 -0.09 -14.03 15.78
N LEU A 135 1.03 -13.68 16.44
CA LEU A 135 1.01 -13.22 17.84
C LEU A 135 0.38 -11.83 17.98
N GLU A 136 0.61 -10.96 16.99
CA GLU A 136 0.02 -9.62 16.97
C GLU A 136 -1.31 -9.64 16.22
N PRO A 137 -2.33 -8.88 16.67
CA PRO A 137 -3.58 -8.76 15.95
C PRO A 137 -3.38 -8.01 14.63
N ARG A 138 -3.36 -8.77 13.52
CA ARG A 138 -3.23 -8.28 12.15
C ARG A 138 -4.46 -8.66 11.34
N GLY A 139 -4.70 -7.94 10.25
CA GLY A 139 -5.81 -8.24 9.37
C GLY A 139 -5.54 -7.77 7.95
N ALA A 140 -6.42 -8.21 7.05
CA ALA A 140 -6.56 -7.68 5.71
C ALA A 140 -8.00 -7.24 5.47
N LEU A 141 -8.17 -6.16 4.72
CA LEU A 141 -9.46 -5.72 4.20
C LEU A 141 -9.49 -6.06 2.72
N VAL A 142 -10.42 -6.93 2.33
CA VAL A 142 -10.67 -7.29 0.93
C VAL A 142 -11.89 -6.52 0.48
N ALA A 143 -11.78 -5.76 -0.61
CA ALA A 143 -12.86 -4.98 -1.17
C ALA A 143 -12.92 -5.17 -2.68
N GLU A 144 -14.09 -5.46 -3.22
CA GLU A 144 -14.33 -5.49 -4.66
C GLU A 144 -14.96 -4.17 -5.07
N ILE A 145 -14.23 -3.41 -5.89
CA ILE A 145 -14.56 -2.03 -6.25
C ILE A 145 -14.65 -1.93 -7.77
N GLU A 146 -15.80 -1.50 -8.25
CA GLU A 146 -15.96 -1.03 -9.63
C GLU A 146 -15.46 0.40 -9.72
N LEU A 147 -14.52 0.65 -10.62
CA LEU A 147 -13.92 1.97 -10.81
C LEU A 147 -14.78 2.82 -11.76
N GLU A 148 -14.83 4.14 -11.55
CA GLU A 148 -15.61 5.05 -12.42
C GLU A 148 -15.25 4.92 -13.91
N LYS A 149 -13.98 4.65 -14.21
CA LYS A 149 -13.48 4.49 -15.59
C LYS A 149 -13.83 3.13 -16.21
N GLY A 150 -14.56 2.28 -15.49
CA GLY A 150 -14.91 0.93 -15.89
C GLY A 150 -13.95 -0.13 -15.31
N GLY A 151 -14.46 -1.36 -15.23
CA GLY A 151 -13.75 -2.51 -14.69
C GLY A 151 -13.94 -2.69 -13.18
N VAL A 152 -13.96 -3.95 -12.76
CA VAL A 152 -14.06 -4.35 -11.36
C VAL A 152 -12.71 -4.88 -10.89
N LEU A 153 -12.27 -4.41 -9.73
CA LEU A 153 -10.98 -4.73 -9.13
C LEU A 153 -11.16 -5.21 -7.70
N ARG A 154 -10.53 -6.32 -7.34
CA ARG A 154 -10.37 -6.73 -5.95
C ARG A 154 -9.12 -6.08 -5.36
N ILE A 155 -9.31 -5.29 -4.33
CA ILE A 155 -8.27 -4.71 -3.50
C ILE A 155 -8.11 -5.56 -2.24
N ILE A 156 -6.88 -5.96 -1.93
CA ILE A 156 -6.51 -6.58 -0.66
C ILE A 156 -5.55 -5.62 0.04
N ALA A 157 -6.05 -4.88 1.03
CA ALA A 157 -5.23 -4.04 1.89
C ALA A 157 -4.77 -4.84 3.11
N ALA A 158 -3.48 -5.06 3.28
CA ALA A 158 -2.95 -5.89 4.37
C ALA A 158 -1.81 -5.22 5.13
N HIS A 159 -1.73 -5.50 6.43
CA HIS A 159 -0.58 -5.14 7.25
C HIS A 159 -0.08 -6.39 7.97
N PHE A 160 1.10 -6.86 7.57
CA PHE A 160 1.66 -8.11 8.08
C PHE A 160 2.37 -7.94 9.42
N GLY A 161 2.53 -9.06 10.13
CA GLY A 161 3.27 -9.12 11.39
C GLY A 161 4.79 -9.03 11.21
N LEU A 162 5.49 -8.65 12.27
CA LEU A 162 6.95 -8.47 12.25
C LEU A 162 7.74 -9.79 12.19
N LEU A 163 7.14 -10.90 12.63
CA LEU A 163 7.82 -12.19 12.69
C LEU A 163 7.72 -12.93 11.35
N ARG A 164 8.85 -13.43 10.86
CA ARG A 164 8.93 -14.10 9.55
C ARG A 164 7.96 -15.28 9.42
N HIS A 165 7.82 -16.09 10.46
CA HIS A 165 6.91 -17.22 10.45
C HIS A 165 5.45 -16.78 10.37
N SER A 166 5.08 -15.69 11.06
CA SER A 166 3.73 -15.10 10.97
C SER A 166 3.49 -14.61 9.54
N ARG A 167 4.41 -13.85 8.94
CA ARG A 167 4.27 -13.42 7.54
C ARG A 167 4.05 -14.56 6.56
N ALA A 168 4.78 -15.67 6.72
CA ALA A 168 4.60 -16.85 5.87
C ALA A 168 3.21 -17.48 6.03
N GLN A 169 2.68 -17.57 7.26
CA GLN A 169 1.31 -18.06 7.50
C GLN A 169 0.26 -17.11 6.93
N GLN A 170 0.46 -15.80 7.11
CA GLN A 170 -0.43 -14.75 6.60
C GLN A 170 -0.47 -14.74 5.06
N ALA A 171 0.68 -14.89 4.40
CA ALA A 171 0.76 -15.02 2.95
C ALA A 171 0.02 -16.26 2.43
N ARG A 172 0.18 -17.41 3.09
CA ARG A 172 -0.54 -18.65 2.72
C ARG A 172 -2.05 -18.49 2.85
N MET A 173 -2.52 -17.96 3.98
CA MET A 173 -3.95 -17.71 4.20
C MET A 173 -4.55 -16.80 3.13
N LEU A 174 -3.84 -15.73 2.74
CA LEU A 174 -4.34 -14.84 1.68
C LEU A 174 -4.36 -15.53 0.32
N VAL A 175 -3.38 -16.39 0.01
CA VAL A 175 -3.39 -17.19 -1.22
C VAL A 175 -4.56 -18.17 -1.24
N GLU A 176 -4.81 -18.88 -0.15
CA GLU A 176 -5.96 -19.79 0.01
C GLU A 176 -7.28 -19.02 -0.20
N LEU A 177 -7.45 -17.88 0.47
CA LEU A 177 -8.62 -17.03 0.33
C LEU A 177 -8.87 -16.58 -1.11
N ILE A 178 -7.82 -16.25 -1.86
CA ILE A 178 -7.93 -15.81 -3.25
C ILE A 178 -8.30 -16.98 -4.17
N ASN A 179 -7.72 -18.14 -3.94
CA ASN A 179 -7.99 -19.34 -4.74
C ASN A 179 -9.42 -19.87 -4.53
N ASP A 180 -10.00 -19.66 -3.34
CA ASP A 180 -11.37 -20.05 -3.03
C ASP A 180 -12.42 -19.05 -3.58
N ARG A 181 -11.98 -17.94 -4.18
CA ARG A 181 -12.85 -16.91 -4.76
C ARG A 181 -12.87 -17.01 -6.28
N HIS A 182 -13.90 -16.41 -6.88
CA HIS A 182 -13.95 -16.24 -8.32
C HIS A 182 -12.74 -15.40 -8.80
N GLU A 183 -12.20 -15.78 -9.95
CA GLU A 183 -11.06 -15.09 -10.57
C GLU A 183 -11.49 -13.71 -11.10
N MET A 184 -10.67 -12.70 -10.81
CA MET A 184 -10.85 -11.32 -11.28
C MET A 184 -9.53 -10.55 -11.12
N PRO A 185 -9.37 -9.36 -11.74
CA PRO A 185 -8.26 -8.46 -11.44
C PRO A 185 -8.16 -8.26 -9.92
N THR A 186 -7.00 -8.57 -9.35
CA THR A 186 -6.75 -8.51 -7.91
C THR A 186 -5.41 -7.84 -7.65
N ILE A 187 -5.41 -6.86 -6.75
CA ILE A 187 -4.20 -6.18 -6.28
C ILE A 187 -4.11 -6.29 -4.75
N LEU A 188 -3.01 -6.86 -4.29
CA LEU A 188 -2.58 -6.83 -2.89
C LEU A 188 -1.65 -5.63 -2.69
N LEU A 189 -1.98 -4.79 -1.72
CA LEU A 189 -1.13 -3.65 -1.35
C LEU A 189 -1.11 -3.40 0.16
N GLY A 190 0.02 -2.92 0.66
CA GLY A 190 0.20 -2.70 2.09
C GLY A 190 1.63 -2.82 2.60
N ASP A 191 1.82 -2.53 3.88
CA ASP A 191 3.03 -2.85 4.62
C ASP A 191 3.09 -4.35 4.92
N LEU A 192 3.85 -5.08 4.11
CA LEU A 192 4.00 -6.52 4.26
C LEU A 192 5.17 -6.90 5.18
N ASN A 193 5.88 -5.93 5.77
CA ASN A 193 6.99 -6.13 6.70
C ASN A 193 8.09 -7.09 6.20
N GLU A 194 8.26 -7.22 4.89
CA GLU A 194 9.23 -8.13 4.27
C GLU A 194 10.09 -7.41 3.24
N TRP A 195 11.30 -7.04 3.65
CA TRP A 195 12.30 -6.42 2.78
C TRP A 195 13.18 -7.42 2.02
N ARG A 196 13.16 -8.70 2.40
CA ARG A 196 14.01 -9.71 1.75
C ARG A 196 13.51 -10.00 0.34
N LEU A 197 14.47 -10.26 -0.55
CA LEU A 197 14.23 -10.65 -1.94
C LEU A 197 14.58 -12.13 -2.15
N GLY A 198 14.03 -12.70 -3.23
CA GLY A 198 14.24 -14.11 -3.62
C GLY A 198 13.73 -15.10 -2.56
N ASP A 199 14.30 -16.30 -2.55
CA ASP A 199 13.85 -17.48 -1.76
C ASP A 199 13.75 -17.26 -0.25
N ARG A 200 14.39 -16.22 0.27
CA ARG A 200 14.33 -15.87 1.69
C ARG A 200 13.07 -15.10 2.07
N SER A 201 12.41 -14.49 1.08
CA SER A 201 11.21 -13.68 1.24
C SER A 201 10.01 -14.55 1.55
N SER A 202 9.25 -14.20 2.59
CA SER A 202 7.94 -14.80 2.83
C SER A 202 6.92 -14.46 1.74
N LEU A 203 7.17 -13.42 0.94
CA LEU A 203 6.28 -12.99 -0.14
C LEU A 203 6.34 -13.92 -1.36
N ASN A 204 7.34 -14.79 -1.47
CA ASN A 204 7.39 -15.76 -2.57
C ASN A 204 6.17 -16.67 -2.62
N THR A 205 5.50 -16.88 -1.50
CA THR A 205 4.22 -17.61 -1.45
C THR A 205 3.18 -17.00 -2.37
N PHE A 206 3.19 -15.68 -2.60
CA PHE A 206 2.24 -15.04 -3.51
C PHE A 206 2.45 -15.41 -4.97
N GLN A 207 3.61 -15.93 -5.38
CA GLN A 207 3.86 -16.23 -6.78
C GLN A 207 2.89 -17.27 -7.38
N SER A 208 2.33 -18.16 -6.55
CA SER A 208 1.34 -19.15 -7.02
C SER A 208 -0.01 -18.55 -7.40
N ALA A 209 -0.40 -17.43 -6.78
CA ALA A 209 -1.68 -16.76 -7.05
C ALA A 209 -1.52 -15.45 -7.84
N PHE A 210 -0.35 -14.80 -7.74
CA PHE A 210 -0.08 -13.50 -8.35
C PHE A 210 0.97 -13.52 -9.46
N GLY A 211 1.65 -14.65 -9.67
CA GLY A 211 2.78 -14.72 -10.59
C GLY A 211 4.02 -13.96 -10.07
N PRO A 212 4.97 -13.63 -10.96
CA PRO A 212 6.21 -12.97 -10.57
C PRO A 212 5.97 -11.64 -9.84
N LEU A 213 6.67 -11.46 -8.71
CA LEU A 213 6.56 -10.23 -7.93
C LEU A 213 7.19 -9.05 -8.68
N PRO A 214 6.61 -7.84 -8.60
CA PRO A 214 7.20 -6.65 -9.20
C PRO A 214 8.51 -6.27 -8.49
N PRO A 215 9.36 -5.43 -9.13
CA PRO A 215 10.55 -4.90 -8.50
C PRO A 215 10.24 -4.24 -7.14
N ALA A 216 11.06 -4.54 -6.14
CA ALA A 216 10.87 -3.99 -4.80
C ALA A 216 11.32 -2.53 -4.74
N VAL A 217 10.46 -1.66 -4.21
CA VAL A 217 10.71 -0.22 -4.08
C VAL A 217 11.01 0.11 -2.62
N PRO A 218 12.21 0.63 -2.29
CA PRO A 218 12.51 1.08 -0.95
C PRO A 218 11.61 2.23 -0.50
N SER A 219 10.91 2.02 0.61
CA SER A 219 9.99 2.98 1.22
C SER A 219 10.35 3.30 2.68
N PHE A 220 11.22 2.48 3.30
CA PHE A 220 11.58 2.57 4.71
C PHE A 220 13.10 2.56 4.93
N PRO A 221 13.64 3.31 5.91
CA PRO A 221 12.97 4.41 6.61
C PRO A 221 12.79 5.62 5.69
N ALA A 222 11.74 6.43 5.88
CA ALA A 222 11.38 7.48 4.94
C ALA A 222 12.48 8.52 4.70
N GLY A 223 13.27 8.86 5.73
CA GLY A 223 14.38 9.82 5.61
C GLY A 223 15.53 9.35 4.72
N LEU A 224 15.74 8.03 4.63
CA LEU A 224 16.73 7.39 3.77
C LEU A 224 16.19 6.01 3.35
N PRO A 225 15.35 5.92 2.30
CA PRO A 225 14.69 4.69 1.94
C PRO A 225 15.71 3.64 1.47
N LEU A 226 15.75 2.50 2.16
CA LEU A 226 16.70 1.40 1.93
C LEU A 226 16.03 0.03 1.87
N LEU A 227 14.91 -0.12 2.59
CA LEU A 227 14.16 -1.35 2.74
C LEU A 227 12.80 -1.16 2.08
N ALA A 228 12.41 -2.15 1.28
CA ALA A 228 11.09 -2.22 0.70
C ALA A 228 10.21 -3.02 1.65
N LEU A 229 9.46 -2.39 2.55
CA LEU A 229 8.49 -3.11 3.40
C LEU A 229 7.10 -3.12 2.76
N ASP A 230 6.75 -2.00 2.13
CA ASP A 230 5.50 -1.80 1.43
C ASP A 230 5.52 -2.47 0.05
N ARG A 231 4.39 -3.06 -0.37
CA ARG A 231 4.25 -3.73 -1.67
C ARG A 231 2.95 -3.33 -2.35
N ILE A 232 2.97 -3.38 -3.69
CA ILE A 232 1.81 -3.45 -4.57
C ILE A 232 2.06 -4.65 -5.48
N ILE A 233 1.18 -5.64 -5.50
CA ILE A 233 1.32 -6.91 -6.23
C ILE A 233 0.00 -7.18 -6.94
N ALA A 234 0.03 -7.47 -8.25
CA ALA A 234 -1.15 -7.73 -9.07
C ALA A 234 -1.16 -9.17 -9.56
N ASN A 235 -2.35 -9.79 -9.68
CA ASN A 235 -2.47 -11.18 -10.11
C ASN A 235 -2.46 -11.40 -11.62
N ARG A 236 -2.54 -10.31 -12.41
CA ARG A 236 -2.38 -10.37 -13.86
C ARG A 236 -1.23 -9.47 -14.29
N LYS A 237 -0.48 -9.96 -15.28
CA LYS A 237 0.64 -9.23 -15.88
C LYS A 237 0.11 -7.98 -16.60
N GLY A 238 0.79 -6.86 -16.44
CA GLY A 238 0.46 -5.61 -17.15
C GLY A 238 -0.62 -4.75 -16.47
N ILE A 239 -1.29 -5.24 -15.42
CA ILE A 239 -2.29 -4.43 -14.70
C ILE A 239 -1.66 -3.23 -14.00
N ILE A 240 -0.52 -3.42 -13.32
CA ILE A 240 0.17 -2.34 -12.60
C ILE A 240 1.33 -1.82 -13.44
N SER A 241 1.48 -0.48 -13.47
CA SER A 241 2.68 0.17 -13.96
C SER A 241 3.89 -0.13 -13.05
N GLU A 242 5.05 0.43 -13.40
CA GLU A 242 6.16 0.50 -12.45
C GLU A 242 5.69 1.16 -11.14
N VAL A 243 6.04 0.54 -10.01
CA VAL A 243 5.76 1.06 -8.67
C VAL A 243 6.79 2.12 -8.34
N GLU A 244 6.37 3.23 -7.75
CA GLU A 244 7.26 4.29 -7.31
C GLU A 244 6.95 4.74 -5.88
N ALA A 245 7.98 5.22 -5.17
CA ALA A 245 7.81 5.86 -3.87
C ALA A 245 7.43 7.33 -4.05
N HIS A 246 6.42 7.78 -3.31
CA HIS A 246 6.08 9.19 -3.17
C HIS A 246 7.06 9.87 -2.20
N ASP A 247 8.24 10.20 -2.71
CA ASP A 247 9.38 10.69 -1.93
C ASP A 247 9.43 12.22 -1.89
N THR A 248 8.59 12.84 -1.07
CA THR A 248 8.45 14.31 -0.94
C THR A 248 8.95 14.79 0.42
N PRO A 249 9.34 16.07 0.57
CA PRO A 249 9.77 16.60 1.87
C PRO A 249 8.73 16.38 2.98
N LEU A 250 7.44 16.52 2.64
CA LEU A 250 6.35 16.30 3.58
C LEU A 250 6.22 14.82 3.95
N ALA A 251 6.22 13.92 2.96
CA ALA A 251 6.11 12.48 3.19
C ALA A 251 7.23 11.94 4.10
N ARG A 252 8.46 12.45 3.95
CA ARG A 252 9.63 12.08 4.79
C ARG A 252 9.49 12.42 6.26
N ILE A 253 8.69 13.43 6.58
CA ILE A 253 8.46 13.89 7.95
C ILE A 253 7.19 13.25 8.52
N ALA A 254 6.17 13.04 7.68
CA ALA A 254 4.83 12.64 8.08
C ALA A 254 4.72 11.22 8.64
N SER A 255 5.60 10.31 8.22
CA SER A 255 5.66 8.92 8.68
C SER A 255 7.10 8.40 8.56
N ASP A 256 7.41 7.29 9.23
CA ASP A 256 8.65 6.53 9.04
C ASP A 256 8.63 5.69 7.74
N HIS A 257 7.49 5.59 7.05
CA HIS A 257 7.35 5.04 5.71
C HIS A 257 7.08 6.14 4.66
N LEU A 258 7.62 5.98 3.46
CA LEU A 258 7.12 6.68 2.28
C LEU A 258 5.91 5.95 1.70
N PRO A 259 4.88 6.67 1.21
CA PRO A 259 3.85 6.06 0.38
C PRO A 259 4.46 5.45 -0.87
N ILE A 260 3.88 4.36 -1.37
CA ILE A 260 4.17 3.82 -2.70
C ILE A 260 2.92 3.89 -3.57
N LYS A 261 3.10 4.07 -4.87
CA LYS A 261 1.98 4.24 -5.82
C LYS A 261 2.30 3.62 -7.18
N ALA A 262 1.25 3.28 -7.91
CA ALA A 262 1.32 2.78 -9.28
C ALA A 262 0.03 3.15 -10.01
N LEU A 263 0.11 3.31 -11.33
CA LEU A 263 -1.08 3.36 -12.18
C LEU A 263 -1.56 1.94 -12.44
N ILE A 264 -2.88 1.80 -12.56
CA ILE A 264 -3.50 0.57 -13.02
C ILE A 264 -4.16 0.78 -14.37
N ASP A 265 -4.02 -0.26 -15.19
CA ASP A 265 -4.73 -0.46 -16.43
C ASP A 265 -5.52 -1.77 -16.33
N LEU A 266 -6.84 -1.67 -16.45
CA LEU A 266 -7.73 -2.83 -16.43
C LEU A 266 -8.16 -3.23 -17.84
N GLU A 267 -7.70 -2.54 -18.88
CA GLU A 267 -7.94 -2.99 -20.24
C GLU A 267 -7.21 -4.31 -20.50
N PRO A 268 -7.80 -5.23 -21.29
CA PRO A 268 -7.15 -6.49 -21.59
C PRO A 268 -5.82 -6.25 -22.29
N VAL A 269 -4.72 -6.76 -21.73
CA VAL A 269 -3.46 -6.88 -22.48
C VAL A 269 -3.74 -7.83 -23.65
N ALA A 270 -3.75 -7.31 -24.87
CA ALA A 270 -3.82 -8.15 -26.06
C ALA A 270 -2.69 -9.19 -26.00
N GLY A 271 -3.08 -10.46 -26.10
CA GLY A 271 -2.22 -11.63 -25.85
C GLY A 271 -1.02 -11.76 -26.76
#